data_AF-A0A7J7K0K1-F1
#
_entry.id   AF-A0A7J7K0K1-F1
#
_cell.length_a   1.000
_cell.length_b   1.000
_cell.length_c   1.000
_cell.angle_alpha   90.00
_cell.angle_beta   90.00
_cell.angle_gamma   90.00
#
_symmetry.space_group_name_H-M   'P 1'
#
loop_
_entity.id
_entity.type
_entity.pdbx_description
1 polymer ?
#
loop_
_entity_poly.entity_id
_entity_poly.type
_entity_poly.pdbx_seq_one_letter_code
_entity_poly.pdbx_strand_id
1 'polypeptide(L)'
;MAQTVLDPIMLEACVRDVLNAKAKRAMAILEPLKITIVDASADFPKEVTVPDYPADESRGSHQVAAAPVLYIEQSDFQEVADKNFKRLTLTQPMGLKYIGLVIFVKEVVKNDDGKVVELLVESHLASELKPKAYVQWVAEPLVCEVRLYEKLFHHKNPEDPSEVPGGFLSDVNKNSLTILENAMVDQSVAGASTYTCFQFERNGFFSVDPDTTAEKMVFNRTVTLRENKTKS
;
A
#
# COMPACT_ATOMS: atom_id res chain seq x y z
N MET A 1 31.88 -20.06 23.54
CA MET A 1 30.86 -18.99 23.48
C MET A 1 29.51 -19.65 23.25
N ALA A 2 28.48 -19.29 24.01
CA ALA A 2 27.13 -19.79 23.72
C ALA A 2 26.63 -19.15 22.43
N GLN A 3 26.18 -19.96 21.48
CA GLN A 3 25.62 -19.50 20.22
C GLN A 3 24.11 -19.35 20.40
N THR A 4 23.59 -18.15 20.14
CA THR A 4 22.16 -17.86 20.20
C THR A 4 21.68 -17.56 18.79
N VAL A 5 20.72 -18.34 18.29
CA VAL A 5 20.03 -18.08 17.02
C VAL A 5 18.80 -17.23 17.32
N LEU A 6 18.66 -16.10 16.62
CA LEU A 6 17.50 -15.22 16.73
C LEU A 6 16.64 -15.35 15.47
N ASP A 7 15.32 -15.37 15.66
CA ASP A 7 14.39 -15.36 14.53
C ASP A 7 14.45 -13.97 13.85
N PRO A 8 14.68 -13.87 12.53
CA PRO A 8 14.70 -12.59 11.81
C PRO A 8 13.46 -11.72 12.04
N ILE A 9 12.32 -12.33 12.40
CA ILE A 9 11.09 -11.61 12.77
C ILE A 9 11.32 -10.63 13.93
N MET A 10 12.22 -10.95 14.87
CA MET A 10 12.56 -10.05 15.97
C MET A 10 13.27 -8.77 15.48
N LEU A 11 14.14 -8.91 14.48
CA LEU A 11 14.79 -7.76 13.86
C LEU A 11 13.77 -6.89 13.11
N GLU A 12 12.87 -7.51 12.35
CA GLU A 12 11.80 -6.81 11.65
C GLU A 12 10.87 -6.04 12.62
N ALA A 13 10.62 -6.59 13.81
CA ALA A 13 9.85 -5.90 14.85
C ALA A 13 10.54 -4.62 15.33
N CYS A 14 11.84 -4.69 15.63
CA CYS A 14 12.63 -3.50 15.99
C CYS A 14 12.63 -2.45 14.86
N VAL A 15 12.73 -2.88 13.61
CA VAL A 15 12.67 -1.99 12.44
C VAL A 15 11.30 -1.32 12.35
N ARG A 16 10.20 -2.07 12.52
CA ARG A 16 8.83 -1.53 12.53
C ARG A 16 8.66 -0.47 13.61
N ASP A 17 9.15 -0.70 14.83
CA ASP A 17 9.02 0.26 15.93
C ASP A 17 9.72 1.58 15.62
N VAL A 18 10.96 1.52 15.10
CA VAL A 18 11.72 2.71 14.72
C VAL A 18 11.05 3.46 13.57
N LEU A 19 10.64 2.74 12.51
CA LEU A 19 10.04 3.37 11.33
C LEU A 19 8.64 3.90 11.62
N ASN A 20 7.85 3.26 12.49
CA ASN A 20 6.55 3.78 12.90
C ASN A 20 6.66 5.18 13.54
N ALA A 21 7.73 5.43 14.30
CA ALA A 21 7.99 6.73 14.92
C ALA A 21 8.64 7.77 13.98
N LYS A 22 9.43 7.32 12.99
CA LYS A 22 10.31 8.19 12.19
C LYS A 22 9.94 8.36 10.72
N ALA A 23 9.21 7.41 10.12
CA ALA A 23 8.86 7.48 8.71
C ALA A 23 7.59 8.35 8.52
N LYS A 24 7.64 9.25 7.54
CA LYS A 24 6.47 10.01 7.11
C LYS A 24 5.46 9.10 6.44
N ARG A 25 4.17 9.39 6.57
CA ARG A 25 3.11 8.67 5.86
C ARG A 25 3.00 9.23 4.45
N ALA A 26 2.74 8.34 3.50
CA ALA A 26 2.39 8.67 2.13
C ALA A 26 1.28 7.72 1.68
N MET A 27 0.39 8.20 0.84
CA MET A 27 -0.61 7.37 0.17
C MET A 27 0.04 6.74 -1.07
N ALA A 28 0.00 5.41 -1.14
CA ALA A 28 0.45 4.66 -2.28
C ALA A 28 -0.51 3.52 -2.58
N ILE A 29 -0.63 3.22 -3.87
CA ILE A 29 -1.44 2.17 -4.46
C ILE A 29 -0.52 1.25 -5.22
N LEU A 30 -0.39 0.01 -4.75
CA LEU A 30 0.53 -0.96 -5.34
C LEU A 30 -0.08 -1.65 -6.57
N GLU A 31 -1.36 -1.97 -6.51
CA GLU A 31 -2.12 -2.55 -7.62
C GLU A 31 -3.29 -1.63 -7.97
N PRO A 32 -3.11 -0.66 -8.87
CA PRO A 32 -4.11 0.40 -9.08
C PRO A 32 -5.38 -0.10 -9.76
N LEU A 33 -6.52 0.24 -9.13
CA LEU A 33 -7.85 0.21 -9.71
C LEU A 33 -8.35 1.65 -9.86
N LYS A 34 -8.67 2.04 -11.10
CA LYS A 34 -9.18 3.37 -11.42
C LYS A 34 -10.60 3.54 -10.89
N ILE A 35 -10.88 4.71 -10.33
CA ILE A 35 -12.19 5.16 -9.88
C ILE A 35 -12.50 6.50 -10.54
N THR A 36 -13.72 6.66 -11.03
CA THR A 36 -14.24 7.94 -11.51
C THR A 36 -15.49 8.31 -10.73
N ILE A 37 -15.42 9.41 -9.97
CA ILE A 37 -16.54 10.01 -9.26
C ILE A 37 -17.40 10.77 -10.27
N VAL A 38 -18.58 10.24 -10.61
CA VAL A 38 -19.41 10.76 -11.71
C VAL A 38 -20.29 11.95 -11.32
N ASP A 39 -20.46 12.17 -10.02
CA ASP A 39 -21.27 13.25 -9.44
C ASP A 39 -20.42 14.35 -8.78
N ALA A 40 -19.13 14.41 -9.11
CA ALA A 40 -18.22 15.43 -8.58
C ALA A 40 -18.70 16.84 -8.97
N SER A 41 -18.89 17.70 -7.97
CA SER A 41 -19.31 19.09 -8.17
C SER A 41 -18.12 19.98 -8.54
N ALA A 42 -18.42 21.24 -8.92
CA ALA A 42 -17.39 22.26 -9.14
C ALA A 42 -16.57 22.57 -7.86
N ASP A 43 -17.10 22.22 -6.69
CA ASP A 43 -16.48 22.43 -5.38
C ASP A 43 -15.66 21.22 -4.90
N PHE A 44 -15.41 20.23 -5.78
CA PHE A 44 -14.58 19.09 -5.45
C PHE A 44 -13.18 19.56 -4.97
N PRO A 45 -12.65 19.03 -3.85
CA PRO A 45 -11.35 19.43 -3.34
C PRO A 45 -10.26 19.25 -4.40
N LYS A 46 -9.39 20.25 -4.56
CA LYS A 46 -8.21 20.13 -5.45
C LYS A 46 -7.00 19.52 -4.74
N GLU A 47 -6.94 19.70 -3.43
CA GLU A 47 -5.90 19.16 -2.58
C GLU A 47 -6.50 18.80 -1.23
N VAL A 48 -5.86 17.85 -0.54
CA VAL A 48 -6.15 17.45 0.83
C VAL A 48 -4.88 17.47 1.64
N THR A 49 -4.97 17.97 2.87
CA THR A 49 -3.87 17.94 3.83
C THR A 49 -3.82 16.58 4.51
N VAL A 50 -2.67 15.91 4.43
CA VAL A 50 -2.42 14.60 5.04
C VAL A 50 -1.34 14.74 6.11
N PRO A 51 -1.57 14.31 7.36
CA PRO A 51 -0.56 14.38 8.41
C PRO A 51 0.59 13.42 8.14
N ASP A 52 1.84 13.91 8.25
CA ASP A 52 3.05 13.08 8.08
C ASP A 52 3.13 12.00 9.17
N TYR A 53 2.60 12.29 10.36
CA TYR A 53 2.60 11.41 11.53
C TYR A 53 1.22 11.44 12.20
N PRO A 54 0.31 10.49 11.90
CA PRO A 54 -1.06 10.51 12.43
C PRO A 54 -1.18 10.46 13.96
N ALA A 55 -0.17 9.94 14.66
CA ALA A 55 -0.15 9.92 16.12
C ALA A 55 0.27 11.26 16.74
N ASP A 56 0.85 12.17 15.95
CA ASP A 56 1.33 13.49 16.37
C ASP A 56 1.33 14.44 15.17
N GLU A 57 0.16 14.99 14.85
CA GLU A 57 -0.04 15.87 13.69
C GLU A 57 0.78 17.17 13.76
N SER A 58 1.29 17.54 14.94
CA SER A 58 2.16 18.72 15.11
C SER A 58 3.51 18.59 14.38
N ARG A 59 3.89 17.36 14.01
CA ARG A 59 5.16 17.05 13.34
C ARG A 59 5.14 17.28 11.83
N GLY A 60 4.05 17.83 11.30
CA GLY A 60 3.93 18.26 9.92
C GLY A 60 2.89 17.50 9.12
N SER A 61 2.67 18.01 7.93
CA SER A 61 1.73 17.50 6.94
C SER A 61 2.24 17.81 5.54
N HIS A 62 1.65 17.13 4.56
CA HIS A 62 1.86 17.40 3.15
C HIS A 62 0.50 17.53 2.44
N GLN A 63 0.51 18.15 1.27
CA GLN A 63 -0.65 18.25 0.41
C GLN A 63 -0.65 17.08 -0.57
N VAL A 64 -1.81 16.46 -0.77
CA VAL A 64 -2.03 15.45 -1.81
C VAL A 64 -3.09 15.97 -2.77
N ALA A 65 -2.79 15.90 -4.07
CA ALA A 65 -3.73 16.27 -5.11
C ALA A 65 -5.00 15.43 -5.03
N ALA A 66 -6.14 16.07 -5.33
CA ALA A 66 -7.45 15.44 -5.35
C ALA A 66 -8.13 15.79 -6.68
N ALA A 67 -8.69 14.78 -7.34
CA ALA A 67 -9.44 14.92 -8.56
C ALA A 67 -10.59 13.91 -8.59
N PRO A 68 -11.64 14.12 -9.42
CA PRO A 68 -12.72 13.16 -9.59
C PRO A 68 -12.24 11.78 -10.10
N VAL A 69 -11.09 11.74 -10.77
CA VAL A 69 -10.41 10.50 -11.15
C VAL A 69 -9.31 10.22 -10.13
N LEU A 70 -9.42 9.08 -9.46
CA LEU A 70 -8.46 8.61 -8.45
C LEU A 70 -8.23 7.11 -8.58
N TYR A 71 -7.24 6.60 -7.85
CA TYR A 71 -6.89 5.19 -7.82
C TYR A 71 -6.94 4.67 -6.39
N ILE A 72 -7.46 3.45 -6.24
CA ILE A 72 -7.45 2.66 -5.00
C ILE A 72 -6.75 1.33 -5.25
N GLU A 73 -6.49 0.55 -4.20
CA GLU A 73 -5.99 -0.81 -4.37
C GLU A 73 -7.05 -1.70 -5.03
N GLN A 74 -6.63 -2.54 -5.98
CA GLN A 74 -7.49 -3.56 -6.60
C GLN A 74 -8.14 -4.45 -5.53
N SER A 75 -7.42 -4.73 -4.44
CA SER A 75 -7.89 -5.53 -3.31
C SER A 75 -8.94 -4.84 -2.42
N ASP A 76 -9.20 -3.54 -2.62
CA ASP A 76 -10.22 -2.79 -1.88
C ASP A 76 -11.61 -2.84 -2.50
N PHE A 77 -11.76 -3.48 -3.67
CA PHE A 77 -13.06 -3.76 -4.28
C PHE A 77 -13.29 -5.26 -4.48
N GLN A 78 -14.50 -5.73 -4.15
CA GLN A 78 -14.99 -7.07 -4.51
C GLN A 78 -16.47 -7.01 -4.90
N GLU A 79 -16.82 -7.61 -6.04
CA GLU A 79 -18.23 -7.76 -6.45
C GLU A 79 -18.99 -8.70 -5.51
N VAL A 80 -18.36 -9.83 -5.17
CA VAL A 80 -18.88 -10.81 -4.22
C VAL A 80 -17.86 -10.95 -3.10
N ALA A 81 -18.24 -10.47 -1.92
CA ALA A 81 -17.36 -10.43 -0.77
C ALA A 81 -17.94 -11.25 0.39
N ASP A 82 -17.06 -11.79 1.23
CA ASP A 82 -17.47 -12.46 2.46
C ASP A 82 -17.91 -11.45 3.55
N LYS A 83 -18.43 -11.96 4.66
CA LYS A 83 -18.91 -11.12 5.78
C LYS A 83 -17.79 -10.33 6.49
N ASN A 84 -16.53 -10.71 6.32
CA ASN A 84 -15.37 -10.07 6.93
C ASN A 84 -14.80 -8.93 6.05
N PHE A 85 -15.21 -8.86 4.78
CA PHE A 85 -14.79 -7.80 3.87
C PHE A 85 -15.49 -6.47 4.18
N LYS A 86 -14.71 -5.49 4.65
CA LYS A 86 -15.20 -4.18 5.10
C LYS A 86 -15.01 -3.03 4.09
N ARG A 87 -14.37 -3.31 2.94
CA ARG A 87 -14.07 -2.30 1.91
C ARG A 87 -15.21 -2.22 0.88
N LEU A 88 -14.95 -1.72 -0.32
CA LEU A 88 -15.97 -1.40 -1.31
C LEU A 88 -16.58 -2.65 -1.96
N THR A 89 -17.91 -2.72 -2.02
CA THR A 89 -18.63 -3.73 -2.80
C THR A 89 -19.79 -3.08 -3.55
N LEU A 90 -20.52 -3.84 -4.35
CA LEU A 90 -21.73 -3.36 -5.03
C LEU A 90 -22.81 -2.84 -4.07
N THR A 91 -22.81 -3.30 -2.81
CA THR A 91 -23.86 -2.96 -1.83
C THR A 91 -23.31 -2.31 -0.55
N GLN A 92 -21.99 -2.10 -0.47
CA GLN A 92 -21.31 -1.59 0.71
C GLN A 92 -20.42 -0.41 0.33
N PRO A 93 -20.65 0.77 0.93
CA PRO A 93 -19.80 1.92 0.68
C PRO A 93 -18.47 1.83 1.40
N MET A 94 -17.53 2.66 0.94
CA MET A 94 -16.20 2.79 1.50
C MET A 94 -15.83 4.26 1.65
N GLY A 95 -15.18 4.61 2.77
CA GLY A 95 -14.65 5.96 2.97
C GLY A 95 -13.30 6.13 2.29
N LEU A 96 -13.07 7.31 1.73
CA LEU A 96 -11.76 7.74 1.25
C LEU A 96 -11.08 8.54 2.38
N LYS A 97 -9.87 8.15 2.77
CA LYS A 97 -9.15 8.84 3.85
C LYS A 97 -8.91 10.31 3.52
N TYR A 98 -8.96 11.18 4.53
CA TYR A 98 -8.60 12.61 4.50
C TYR A 98 -9.44 13.54 3.62
N ILE A 99 -10.13 13.05 2.58
CA ILE A 99 -10.95 13.87 1.66
C ILE A 99 -12.38 14.10 2.15
N GLY A 100 -12.83 13.39 3.19
CA GLY A 100 -14.16 13.58 3.75
C GLY A 100 -15.29 13.03 2.87
N LEU A 101 -15.00 12.08 1.98
CA LEU A 101 -15.97 11.47 1.07
C LEU A 101 -16.16 9.98 1.33
N VAL A 102 -17.37 9.51 1.06
CA VAL A 102 -17.77 8.10 1.07
C VAL A 102 -18.32 7.77 -0.31
N ILE A 103 -17.82 6.69 -0.91
CA ILE A 103 -18.15 6.31 -2.29
C ILE A 103 -19.03 5.06 -2.35
N PHE A 104 -19.90 5.02 -3.36
CA PHE A 104 -20.80 3.92 -3.69
C PHE A 104 -20.60 3.52 -5.15
N VAL A 105 -20.53 2.21 -5.42
CA VAL A 105 -20.37 1.73 -6.80
C VAL A 105 -21.67 1.92 -7.57
N LYS A 106 -21.58 2.61 -8.70
CA LYS A 106 -22.67 2.78 -9.66
C LYS A 106 -22.52 1.79 -10.81
N GLU A 107 -21.31 1.65 -11.33
CA GLU A 107 -21.00 0.78 -12.47
C GLU A 107 -19.61 0.16 -12.33
N VAL A 108 -19.48 -1.09 -12.77
CA VAL A 108 -18.22 -1.83 -12.83
C VAL A 108 -17.84 -1.98 -14.29
N VAL A 109 -16.73 -1.35 -14.69
CA VAL A 109 -16.19 -1.46 -16.04
C VAL A 109 -15.16 -2.58 -16.07
N LYS A 110 -15.34 -3.51 -17.01
CA LYS A 110 -14.47 -4.67 -17.22
C LYS A 110 -13.82 -4.61 -18.60
N ASN A 111 -12.61 -5.15 -18.71
CA ASN A 111 -11.98 -5.38 -20.01
C ASN A 111 -12.53 -6.66 -20.67
N ASP A 112 -12.03 -6.98 -21.86
CA ASP A 112 -12.42 -8.15 -22.65
C ASP A 112 -12.18 -9.49 -21.92
N ASP A 113 -11.21 -9.53 -21.00
CA ASP A 113 -10.91 -10.71 -20.17
C ASP A 113 -11.80 -10.80 -18.91
N GLY A 114 -12.74 -9.87 -18.73
CA GLY A 114 -13.62 -9.80 -17.56
C GLY A 114 -12.96 -9.26 -16.30
N LYS A 115 -11.72 -8.73 -16.38
CA LYS A 115 -11.03 -8.07 -15.27
C LYS A 115 -11.63 -6.68 -15.04
N VAL A 116 -11.92 -6.35 -13.79
CA VAL A 116 -12.36 -5.01 -13.38
C VAL A 116 -11.21 -4.02 -13.55
N VAL A 117 -11.42 -3.02 -14.41
CA VAL A 117 -10.41 -2.00 -14.76
C VAL A 117 -10.78 -0.60 -14.29
N GLU A 118 -12.06 -0.32 -14.11
CA GLU A 118 -12.55 0.97 -13.62
C GLU A 118 -13.87 0.80 -12.86
N LEU A 119 -14.09 1.61 -11.82
CA LEU A 119 -15.38 1.76 -11.17
C LEU A 119 -15.90 3.19 -11.37
N LEU A 120 -17.14 3.29 -11.83
CA LEU A 120 -17.88 4.56 -11.76
C LEU A 120 -18.60 4.60 -10.42
N VAL A 121 -18.38 5.67 -9.67
CA VAL A 121 -18.90 5.80 -8.31
C VAL A 121 -19.63 7.12 -8.11
N GLU A 122 -20.57 7.11 -7.18
CA GLU A 122 -21.18 8.31 -6.62
C GLU A 122 -20.54 8.59 -5.26
N SER A 123 -20.52 9.86 -4.84
CA SER A 123 -19.85 10.30 -3.62
C SER A 123 -20.76 11.13 -2.72
N HIS A 124 -20.65 10.91 -1.42
CA HIS A 124 -21.39 11.64 -0.39
C HIS A 124 -20.45 12.11 0.72
N LEU A 125 -20.86 13.16 1.44
CA LEU A 125 -20.09 13.66 2.57
C LEU A 125 -20.03 12.61 3.69
N ALA A 126 -18.82 12.36 4.20
CA ALA A 126 -18.59 11.39 5.26
C ALA A 126 -19.25 11.77 6.58
N SER A 127 -19.56 13.05 6.81
CA SER A 127 -20.29 13.52 8.01
C SER A 127 -21.70 12.91 8.14
N GLU A 128 -22.29 12.45 7.04
CA GLU A 128 -23.65 11.91 7.00
C GLU A 128 -23.68 10.37 7.04
N LEU A 129 -22.52 9.73 6.89
CA LEU A 129 -22.40 8.29 6.68
C LEU A 129 -21.39 7.64 7.62
N LYS A 130 -21.53 6.34 7.85
CA LYS A 130 -20.61 5.55 8.69
C LYS A 130 -20.12 4.33 7.90
N PRO A 131 -19.16 4.49 6.97
CA PRO A 131 -18.61 3.36 6.23
C PRO A 131 -17.85 2.42 7.19
N LYS A 132 -17.75 1.15 6.81
CA LYS A 132 -17.06 0.13 7.65
C LYS A 132 -15.54 0.22 7.58
N ALA A 133 -14.99 0.88 6.56
CA ALA A 133 -13.56 1.07 6.36
C ALA A 133 -13.28 2.40 5.65
N TYR A 134 -12.08 2.94 5.92
CA TYR A 134 -11.47 4.02 5.16
C TYR A 134 -10.17 3.50 4.54
N VAL A 135 -9.96 3.78 3.26
CA VAL A 135 -8.76 3.36 2.53
C VAL A 135 -7.99 4.56 1.98
N GLN A 136 -6.70 4.34 1.73
CA GLN A 136 -5.87 5.27 1.00
C GLN A 136 -6.24 5.29 -0.48
N TRP A 137 -5.94 6.39 -1.14
CA TRP A 137 -6.19 6.63 -2.55
C TRP A 137 -5.14 7.61 -3.06
N VAL A 138 -4.97 7.70 -4.38
CA VAL A 138 -4.12 8.72 -4.99
C VAL A 138 -4.81 9.31 -6.22
N ALA A 139 -4.66 10.61 -6.42
CA ALA A 139 -5.03 11.29 -7.67
C ALA A 139 -3.80 12.04 -8.20
N GLU A 140 -3.75 12.21 -9.52
CA GLU A 140 -2.57 12.76 -10.22
C GLU A 140 -1.25 12.15 -9.72
N PRO A 141 -1.13 10.81 -9.58
CA PRO A 141 -0.03 10.20 -8.87
C PRO A 141 1.28 10.27 -9.65
N LEU A 142 2.39 10.13 -8.92
CA LEU A 142 3.65 9.71 -9.49
C LEU A 142 3.62 8.19 -9.70
N VAL A 143 3.94 7.73 -10.91
CA VAL A 143 4.12 6.30 -11.20
C VAL A 143 5.52 5.88 -10.81
N CYS A 144 5.65 4.78 -10.07
CA CYS A 144 6.92 4.28 -9.55
C CYS A 144 7.04 2.75 -9.64
N GLU A 145 8.28 2.28 -9.54
CA GLU A 145 8.55 0.86 -9.32
C GLU A 145 8.57 0.56 -7.83
N VAL A 146 7.89 -0.50 -7.42
CA VAL A 146 7.91 -1.02 -6.05
C VAL A 146 8.40 -2.46 -6.05
N ARG A 147 9.44 -2.73 -5.26
CA ARG A 147 10.01 -4.06 -5.04
C ARG A 147 9.53 -4.62 -3.71
N LEU A 148 8.75 -5.69 -3.79
CA LEU A 148 8.22 -6.41 -2.64
C LEU A 148 9.11 -7.62 -2.35
N TYR A 149 9.77 -7.60 -1.19
CA TYR A 149 10.60 -8.70 -0.74
C TYR A 149 9.84 -9.66 0.17
N GLU A 150 10.13 -10.94 0.05
CA GLU A 150 9.76 -12.04 0.94
C GLU A 150 11.03 -12.76 1.43
N LYS A 151 10.89 -13.71 2.36
CA LYS A 151 12.03 -14.51 2.85
C LYS A 151 12.74 -15.20 1.68
N LEU A 152 14.08 -15.08 1.66
CA LEU A 152 14.92 -15.67 0.60
C LEU A 152 14.94 -17.19 0.64
N PHE A 153 14.76 -17.79 1.83
CA PHE A 153 14.78 -19.23 2.04
C PHE A 153 13.43 -19.71 2.57
N HIS A 154 13.03 -20.93 2.24
CA HIS A 154 11.79 -21.51 2.76
C HIS A 154 11.96 -22.00 4.20
N HIS A 155 13.12 -22.55 4.54
CA HIS A 155 13.41 -23.11 5.85
C HIS A 155 14.12 -22.10 6.76
N LYS A 156 14.01 -22.31 8.08
CA LYS A 156 14.69 -21.46 9.08
C LYS A 156 16.20 -21.71 9.08
N ASN A 157 16.60 -22.96 8.84
CA ASN A 157 17.99 -23.38 8.81
C ASN A 157 18.34 -23.93 7.42
N PRO A 158 18.49 -23.08 6.39
CA PRO A 158 18.69 -23.53 5.01
C PRO A 158 20.01 -24.28 4.78
N GLU A 159 20.98 -24.13 5.70
CA GLU A 159 22.25 -24.85 5.67
C GLU A 159 22.21 -26.22 6.37
N ASP A 160 21.15 -26.54 7.13
CA ASP A 160 21.02 -27.81 7.82
C ASP A 160 20.67 -28.92 6.80
N PRO A 161 21.54 -29.91 6.56
CA PRO A 161 21.27 -30.97 5.59
C PRO A 161 20.09 -31.88 5.98
N SER A 162 19.64 -31.84 7.25
CA SER A 162 18.45 -32.55 7.71
C SER A 162 17.15 -31.84 7.33
N GLU A 163 17.13 -30.50 7.27
CA GLU A 163 16.01 -29.71 6.75
C GLU A 163 16.08 -29.58 5.21
N VAL A 164 17.29 -29.38 4.67
CA VAL A 164 17.54 -29.15 3.24
C VAL A 164 18.58 -30.15 2.70
N PRO A 165 18.19 -31.41 2.42
CA PRO A 165 19.12 -32.44 1.92
C PRO A 165 19.78 -32.10 0.58
N GLY A 166 19.13 -31.26 -0.24
CA GLY A 166 19.66 -30.79 -1.53
C GLY A 166 20.66 -29.63 -1.42
N GLY A 167 20.99 -29.18 -0.21
CA GLY A 167 21.81 -28.00 0.06
C GLY A 167 21.04 -26.68 -0.08
N PHE A 168 21.54 -25.62 0.55
CA PHE A 168 20.81 -24.34 0.73
C PHE A 168 20.33 -23.68 -0.58
N LEU A 169 21.02 -23.89 -1.70
CA LEU A 169 20.59 -23.36 -3.01
C LEU A 169 19.27 -23.96 -3.49
N SER A 170 18.95 -25.20 -3.08
CA SER A 170 17.66 -25.83 -3.36
C SER A 170 16.51 -25.24 -2.55
N ASP A 171 16.82 -24.47 -1.50
CA ASP A 171 15.86 -23.86 -0.58
C ASP A 171 15.52 -22.40 -0.92
N VAL A 172 16.12 -21.84 -1.97
CA VAL A 172 15.90 -20.45 -2.38
C VAL A 172 14.46 -20.28 -2.87
N ASN A 173 13.73 -19.37 -2.22
CA ASN A 173 12.41 -18.93 -2.61
C ASN A 173 12.48 -18.10 -3.89
N LYS A 174 12.06 -18.69 -5.01
CA LYS A 174 12.03 -18.01 -6.31
C LYS A 174 11.05 -16.84 -6.37
N ASN A 175 10.13 -16.75 -5.41
CA ASN A 175 9.17 -15.67 -5.26
C ASN A 175 9.60 -14.68 -4.16
N SER A 176 10.90 -14.64 -3.79
CA SER A 176 11.43 -13.73 -2.77
C SER A 176 11.40 -12.25 -3.20
N LEU A 177 11.16 -11.98 -4.48
CA LEU A 177 11.07 -10.64 -5.06
C LEU A 177 9.92 -10.59 -6.06
N THR A 178 9.00 -9.67 -5.83
CA THR A 178 7.96 -9.26 -6.79
C THR A 178 8.18 -7.79 -7.15
N ILE A 179 8.28 -7.49 -8.44
CA ILE A 179 8.46 -6.12 -8.94
C ILE A 179 7.12 -5.63 -9.49
N LEU A 180 6.67 -4.47 -9.02
CA LEU A 180 5.47 -3.77 -9.48
C LEU A 180 5.89 -2.51 -10.21
N GLU A 181 5.79 -2.50 -11.54
CA GLU A 181 6.28 -1.39 -12.39
C GLU A 181 5.32 -0.20 -12.45
N ASN A 182 4.05 -0.40 -12.09
CA ASN A 182 2.98 0.58 -12.24
C ASN A 182 2.34 0.96 -10.91
N ALA A 183 3.11 0.89 -9.81
CA ALA A 183 2.63 1.40 -8.54
C ALA A 183 2.47 2.93 -8.63
N MET A 184 1.56 3.46 -7.83
CA MET A 184 1.22 4.88 -7.85
C MET A 184 1.36 5.44 -6.44
N VAL A 185 2.04 6.57 -6.29
CA VAL A 185 2.26 7.23 -5.00
C VAL A 185 1.90 8.71 -5.11
N ASP A 186 1.42 9.30 -4.03
CA ASP A 186 1.18 10.74 -4.01
C ASP A 186 2.48 11.53 -4.26
N GLN A 187 2.37 12.73 -4.81
CA GLN A 187 3.53 13.49 -5.26
C GLN A 187 4.44 14.00 -4.14
N SER A 188 4.07 13.86 -2.86
CA SER A 188 4.90 14.33 -1.73
C SER A 188 6.24 13.60 -1.62
N VAL A 189 6.35 12.41 -2.22
CA VAL A 189 7.60 11.63 -2.24
C VAL A 189 8.55 12.03 -3.37
N ALA A 190 8.12 12.90 -4.29
CA ALA A 190 8.92 13.29 -5.44
C ALA A 190 10.23 13.97 -4.99
N GLY A 191 11.35 13.53 -5.57
CA GLY A 191 12.67 14.07 -5.23
C GLY A 191 13.22 13.66 -3.86
N ALA A 192 12.58 12.71 -3.16
CA ALA A 192 13.11 12.16 -1.93
C ALA A 192 14.50 11.54 -2.16
N SER A 193 15.45 11.82 -1.26
CA SER A 193 16.81 11.28 -1.39
C SER A 193 16.82 9.77 -1.15
N THR A 194 17.82 9.10 -1.71
CA THR A 194 18.07 7.67 -1.50
C THR A 194 18.02 7.30 -0.01
N TYR A 195 17.45 6.14 0.30
CA TYR A 195 17.23 5.63 1.66
C TYR A 195 16.22 6.41 2.51
N THR A 196 15.59 7.47 2.00
CA THR A 196 14.46 8.10 2.68
C THR A 196 13.37 7.06 2.90
N CYS A 197 12.88 6.96 4.14
CA CYS A 197 11.89 5.97 4.53
C CYS A 197 10.50 6.58 4.66
N PHE A 198 9.52 5.89 4.10
CA PHE A 198 8.10 6.22 4.17
C PHE A 198 7.31 5.05 4.74
N GLN A 199 6.20 5.35 5.40
CA GLN A 199 5.14 4.39 5.61
C GLN A 199 4.10 4.60 4.50
N PHE A 200 4.04 3.69 3.53
CA PHE A 200 2.93 3.64 2.60
C PHE A 200 1.71 3.11 3.35
N GLU A 201 0.69 3.95 3.45
CA GLU A 201 -0.50 3.65 4.24
C GLU A 201 -1.09 2.29 3.88
N ARG A 202 -1.41 1.49 4.90
CA ARG A 202 -1.91 0.10 4.81
C ARG A 202 -0.99 -0.93 4.14
N ASN A 203 0.07 -0.52 3.44
CA ASN A 203 0.95 -1.39 2.68
C ASN A 203 2.20 -1.83 3.44
N GLY A 204 2.90 -0.92 4.13
CA GLY A 204 4.17 -1.24 4.78
C GLY A 204 5.09 -0.05 4.95
N PHE A 205 6.33 -0.34 5.31
CA PHE A 205 7.41 0.62 5.32
C PHE A 205 8.32 0.40 4.12
N PHE A 206 8.66 1.48 3.45
CA PHE A 206 9.40 1.48 2.19
C PHE A 206 10.56 2.47 2.26
N SER A 207 11.63 2.20 1.51
CA SER A 207 12.74 3.12 1.33
C SER A 207 13.01 3.39 -0.15
N VAL A 208 13.48 4.59 -0.46
CA VAL A 208 13.94 4.96 -1.81
C VAL A 208 15.19 4.15 -2.15
N ASP A 209 15.14 3.39 -3.24
CA ASP A 209 16.24 2.55 -3.72
C ASP A 209 17.28 3.37 -4.52
N PRO A 210 18.57 3.01 -4.47
CA PRO A 210 19.63 3.64 -5.28
C PRO A 210 19.44 3.62 -6.80
N ASP A 211 18.62 2.73 -7.34
CA ASP A 211 18.26 2.69 -8.76
C ASP A 211 17.28 3.81 -9.15
N THR A 212 16.80 4.61 -8.19
CA THR A 212 16.00 5.80 -8.46
C THR A 212 16.75 6.78 -9.35
N THR A 213 16.06 7.28 -10.37
CA THR A 213 16.53 8.29 -11.32
C THR A 213 15.64 9.52 -11.29
N ALA A 214 15.97 10.55 -12.08
CA ALA A 214 15.12 11.74 -12.20
C ALA A 214 13.76 11.43 -12.83
N GLU A 215 13.69 10.38 -13.66
CA GLU A 215 12.50 9.97 -14.41
C GLU A 215 11.71 8.85 -13.73
N LYS A 216 12.36 8.05 -12.87
CA LYS A 216 11.77 6.86 -12.26
C LYS A 216 12.16 6.74 -10.78
N MET A 217 11.18 6.87 -9.90
CA MET A 217 11.32 6.52 -8.49
C MET A 217 11.22 5.00 -8.30
N VAL A 218 12.12 4.44 -7.49
CA VAL A 218 12.14 3.02 -7.13
C VAL A 218 12.07 2.90 -5.61
N PHE A 219 11.16 2.07 -5.11
CA PHE A 219 10.97 1.84 -3.69
C PHE A 219 11.10 0.37 -3.33
N ASN A 220 11.80 0.08 -2.23
CA ASN A 220 11.90 -1.25 -1.65
C ASN A 220 11.01 -1.36 -0.43
N ARG A 221 10.22 -2.43 -0.32
CA ARG A 221 9.51 -2.75 0.92
C ARG A 221 10.52 -3.24 1.96
N THR A 222 10.78 -2.41 2.97
CA THR A 222 11.67 -2.73 4.09
C THR A 222 11.02 -3.78 5.00
N VAL A 223 9.80 -3.53 5.47
CA VAL A 223 9.03 -4.44 6.34
C VAL A 223 7.53 -4.18 6.17
N THR A 224 6.70 -5.20 6.39
CA THR A 224 5.22 -5.07 6.42
C THR A 224 4.76 -4.35 7.69
N LEU A 225 3.54 -3.79 7.70
CA LEU A 225 2.98 -3.11 8.89
C LEU A 225 2.75 -4.05 10.07
N ARG A 226 2.49 -5.33 9.78
CA ARG A 226 2.27 -6.39 10.74
C ARG A 226 2.93 -7.66 10.22
N GLU A 227 3.25 -8.55 11.14
CA GLU A 227 3.72 -9.89 10.79
C GLU A 227 2.66 -10.61 9.95
N ASN A 228 3.08 -11.09 8.78
CA ASN A 228 2.27 -12.00 8.00
C ASN A 228 2.14 -13.30 8.80
N LYS A 229 0.94 -13.57 9.32
CA LYS A 229 0.59 -14.87 9.92
C LYS A 229 0.40 -15.92 8.82
N THR A 230 1.36 -16.04 7.89
CA THR A 230 1.42 -17.21 7.02
C THR A 230 1.87 -18.35 7.92
N LYS A 231 0.98 -19.32 8.12
CA LYS A 231 1.24 -20.51 8.95
C LYS A 231 2.58 -21.11 8.52
N SER A 232 3.55 -21.11 9.45
CA SER A 232 4.66 -22.07 9.41
C SER A 232 4.14 -23.49 9.42
#